data_AF-A0A359M705-F1
#
_entry.id   AF-A0A359M705-F1
#
_cell.length_a   1.000
_cell.length_b   1.000
_cell.length_c   1.000
_cell.angle_alpha   90.00
_cell.angle_beta   90.00
_cell.angle_gamma   90.00
#
_symmetry.space_group_name_H-M   'P 1'
#
loop_
_entity.id
_entity.type
_entity.pdbx_description
1 polymer ?
#
loop_
_entity_poly.entity_id
_entity_poly.type
_entity_poly.pdbx_seq_one_letter_code
_entity_poly.pdbx_strand_id
1 'polypeptide(L)'
;MAESNGVPAASMPLGGMFEGDCRLPGEAPWRPGEALLRAGCNVGYAGGACTRFPVQADADAVRFLIEDESAGGVRVAYAFEKSYAPAGHGSITVALGHPAAPDFALTVLQAQAEAYAHCYRESKHE
;
A
#
# COMPACT_ATOMS: atom_id res chain seq x y z
N MET A 1 0.06 -8.08 -31.23
CA MET A 1 0.32 -6.79 -30.57
C MET A 1 -0.89 -6.50 -29.71
N ALA A 2 -0.81 -6.76 -28.42
CA ALA A 2 -1.84 -6.40 -27.47
C ALA A 2 -1.23 -5.30 -26.60
N GLU A 3 -1.69 -4.08 -26.79
CA GLU A 3 -1.32 -2.95 -25.96
C GLU A 3 -1.81 -3.24 -24.54
N SER A 4 -0.88 -3.51 -23.64
CA SER A 4 -1.17 -3.51 -22.21
C SER A 4 -1.49 -2.07 -21.85
N ASN A 5 -2.78 -1.73 -21.77
CA ASN A 5 -3.24 -0.55 -21.06
C ASN A 5 -2.89 -0.74 -19.58
N GLY A 6 -1.62 -0.51 -19.25
CA GLY A 6 -1.12 -0.47 -17.90
C GLY A 6 -1.82 0.67 -17.18
N VAL A 7 -2.44 0.36 -16.04
CA VAL A 7 -2.89 1.37 -15.09
C VAL A 7 -1.68 2.28 -14.80
N PRO A 8 -1.73 3.59 -15.12
CA PRO A 8 -0.62 4.50 -14.89
C PRO A 8 -0.17 4.40 -13.44
N ALA A 9 1.14 4.38 -13.16
CA ALA A 9 1.66 4.23 -11.79
C ALA A 9 1.02 5.21 -10.79
N ALA A 10 0.77 6.45 -11.22
CA ALA A 10 0.09 7.49 -10.45
C ALA A 10 -1.38 7.16 -10.06
N SER A 11 -2.02 6.19 -10.71
CA SER A 11 -3.37 5.72 -10.37
C SER A 11 -3.40 4.48 -9.47
N MET A 12 -2.23 3.94 -9.12
CA MET A 12 -2.14 2.88 -8.13
C MET A 12 -2.30 3.48 -6.72
N PRO A 13 -2.98 2.79 -5.78
CA PRO A 13 -3.18 3.27 -4.42
C PRO A 13 -1.91 3.60 -3.64
N LEU A 14 -0.80 2.93 -3.95
CA LEU A 14 0.53 3.21 -3.37
C LEU A 14 1.40 4.10 -4.26
N GLY A 15 0.84 4.72 -5.31
CA GLY A 15 1.60 5.54 -6.28
C GLY A 15 2.46 4.73 -7.25
N GLY A 16 2.46 3.40 -7.15
CA GLY A 16 3.17 2.49 -8.03
C GLY A 16 2.71 1.04 -7.87
N MET A 17 3.27 0.14 -8.67
CA MET A 17 3.08 -1.31 -8.54
C MET A 17 4.19 -1.89 -7.66
N PHE A 18 3.81 -2.70 -6.68
CA PHE A 18 4.72 -3.36 -5.77
C PHE A 18 4.64 -4.88 -5.93
N GLU A 19 5.79 -5.52 -5.80
CA GLU A 19 5.95 -6.97 -5.77
C GLU A 19 6.58 -7.40 -4.46
N GLY A 20 6.41 -8.67 -4.10
CA GLY A 20 7.03 -9.25 -2.92
C GLY A 20 6.25 -10.44 -2.40
N ASP A 21 6.61 -10.88 -1.20
CA ASP A 21 5.96 -12.01 -0.55
C ASP A 21 4.82 -11.52 0.36
N CYS A 22 3.66 -12.16 0.23
CA CYS A 22 2.60 -12.09 1.22
C CYS A 22 3.07 -12.75 2.51
N ARG A 23 3.08 -11.98 3.60
CA ARG A 23 3.49 -12.40 4.94
C ARG A 23 2.30 -12.43 5.91
N LEU A 24 1.17 -12.98 5.49
CA LEU A 24 0.01 -13.16 6.38
C LEU A 24 0.47 -13.90 7.65
N PRO A 25 0.24 -13.36 8.86
CA PRO A 25 0.65 -14.02 10.09
C PRO A 25 0.08 -15.44 10.19
N GLY A 26 0.92 -16.40 10.58
CA GLY A 26 0.53 -17.82 10.68
C GLY A 26 0.66 -18.62 9.39
N GLU A 27 0.95 -17.98 8.25
CA GLU A 27 1.22 -18.63 6.98
C GLU A 27 2.70 -18.53 6.59
N ALA A 28 3.21 -19.51 5.85
CA ALA A 28 4.53 -19.40 5.24
C ALA A 28 4.55 -18.26 4.20
N PRO A 29 5.64 -17.49 4.05
CA PRO A 29 5.76 -16.49 3.00
C PRO A 29 5.43 -17.06 1.63
N TRP A 30 4.65 -16.32 0.84
CA TRP A 30 4.21 -16.75 -0.49
C TRP A 30 4.24 -15.60 -1.46
N ARG A 31 4.78 -15.82 -2.65
CA ARG A 31 4.77 -14.83 -3.71
C ARG A 31 3.45 -14.87 -4.48
N PRO A 32 2.63 -13.80 -4.46
CA PRO A 32 1.43 -13.74 -5.26
C PRO A 32 1.74 -13.74 -6.75
N GLY A 33 0.89 -14.41 -7.54
CA GLY A 33 0.98 -14.35 -9.01
C GLY A 33 0.63 -12.97 -9.54
N GLU A 34 1.13 -12.64 -10.74
CA GLU A 34 0.99 -11.30 -11.35
C GLU A 34 -0.47 -10.83 -11.45
N ALA A 35 -1.39 -11.73 -11.80
CA ALA A 35 -2.81 -11.40 -11.89
C ALA A 35 -3.37 -10.89 -10.54
N LEU A 36 -2.98 -11.54 -9.43
CA LEU A 36 -3.42 -11.13 -8.10
C LEU A 36 -2.71 -9.85 -7.63
N LEU A 37 -1.43 -9.67 -7.99
CA LEU A 37 -0.71 -8.42 -7.70
C LEU A 37 -1.39 -7.23 -8.39
N ARG A 38 -1.75 -7.38 -9.66
CA ARG A 38 -2.31 -6.29 -10.50
C ARG A 38 -3.74 -5.93 -10.12
N ALA A 39 -4.59 -6.91 -9.84
CA ALA A 39 -6.03 -6.70 -9.61
C ALA A 39 -6.45 -6.78 -8.13
N GLY A 40 -5.55 -7.16 -7.23
CA GLY A 40 -5.84 -7.38 -5.82
C GLY A 40 -4.84 -6.68 -4.89
N CYS A 41 -3.68 -7.28 -4.65
CA CYS A 41 -2.76 -6.85 -3.59
C CYS A 41 -2.35 -5.36 -3.69
N ASN A 42 -2.14 -4.83 -4.91
CA ASN A 42 -1.79 -3.42 -5.09
C ASN A 42 -3.01 -2.48 -5.12
N VAL A 43 -4.22 -2.99 -5.31
CA VAL A 43 -5.44 -2.18 -5.48
C VAL A 43 -6.29 -2.15 -4.20
N GLY A 44 -6.17 -3.18 -3.37
CA GLY A 44 -7.13 -3.52 -2.31
C GLY A 44 -8.27 -4.39 -2.83
N TYR A 45 -9.25 -4.67 -1.98
CA TYR A 45 -10.46 -5.44 -2.34
C TYR A 45 -10.21 -6.85 -2.87
N ALA A 46 -9.13 -7.49 -2.42
CA ALA A 46 -8.79 -8.85 -2.85
C ALA A 46 -9.68 -9.94 -2.20
N GLY A 47 -10.71 -9.57 -1.44
CA GLY A 47 -11.69 -10.49 -0.87
C GLY A 47 -12.37 -11.31 -1.97
N GLY A 48 -12.41 -12.64 -1.80
CA GLY A 48 -12.94 -13.56 -2.80
C GLY A 48 -11.98 -13.91 -3.96
N ALA A 49 -10.99 -13.07 -4.25
CA ALA A 49 -9.97 -13.33 -5.27
C ALA A 49 -8.66 -13.90 -4.69
N CYS A 50 -8.29 -13.50 -3.47
CA CYS A 50 -7.13 -13.99 -2.74
C CYS A 50 -7.55 -15.00 -1.69
N THR A 51 -7.01 -16.22 -1.76
CA THR A 51 -7.27 -17.28 -0.77
C THR A 51 -6.66 -16.99 0.60
N ARG A 52 -5.69 -16.07 0.67
CA ARG A 52 -5.07 -15.59 1.92
C ARG A 52 -5.69 -14.30 2.44
N PHE A 53 -6.76 -13.79 1.82
CA PHE A 53 -7.44 -12.62 2.35
C PHE A 53 -8.13 -12.98 3.68
N PRO A 54 -7.89 -12.24 4.78
CA PRO A 54 -8.48 -12.60 6.07
C PRO A 54 -10.01 -12.54 6.03
N VAL A 55 -10.67 -13.60 6.48
CA VAL A 55 -12.16 -13.69 6.50
C VAL A 55 -12.79 -12.58 7.33
N GLN A 56 -12.13 -12.20 8.43
CA GLN A 56 -12.57 -11.13 9.34
C GLN A 56 -11.66 -9.91 9.25
N ALA A 57 -11.26 -9.52 8.04
CA ALA A 57 -10.48 -8.30 7.84
C ALA A 57 -11.30 -7.05 8.20
N ASP A 58 -10.75 -6.19 9.06
CA ASP A 58 -11.37 -4.91 9.44
C ASP A 58 -11.39 -3.89 8.28
N ALA A 59 -10.52 -4.07 7.28
CA ALA A 59 -10.46 -3.25 6.08
C ALA A 59 -10.15 -4.11 4.84
N ASP A 60 -10.66 -3.68 3.69
CA ASP A 60 -10.41 -4.30 2.39
C ASP A 60 -9.35 -3.55 1.58
N ALA A 61 -9.16 -2.25 1.84
CA ALA A 61 -8.15 -1.42 1.22
C ALA A 61 -7.66 -0.33 2.18
N VAL A 62 -6.48 0.22 1.87
CA VAL A 62 -5.96 1.45 2.47
C VAL A 62 -5.68 2.45 1.36
N ARG A 63 -6.14 3.69 1.53
CA ARG A 63 -5.84 4.83 0.65
C ARG A 63 -4.89 5.77 1.36
N PHE A 64 -4.02 6.41 0.59
CA PHE A 64 -3.02 7.35 1.11
C PHE A 64 -3.10 8.69 0.36
N LEU A 65 -2.75 9.75 1.06
CA LEU A 65 -2.66 11.12 0.54
C LEU A 65 -1.52 11.85 1.25
N ILE A 66 -0.78 12.68 0.52
CA ILE A 66 0.21 13.58 1.12
C ILE A 66 -0.53 14.81 1.67
N GLU A 67 -0.44 15.03 2.98
CA GLU A 67 -1.01 16.22 3.62
C GLU A 67 -0.01 17.38 3.66
N ASP A 68 1.25 17.08 3.96
CA ASP A 68 2.32 18.08 4.07
C ASP A 68 3.70 17.46 3.82
N GLU A 69 4.63 18.26 3.33
CA GLU A 69 6.03 17.88 3.10
C GLU A 69 6.95 18.96 3.67
N SER A 70 7.84 18.57 4.59
CA SER A 70 8.77 19.48 5.26
C SER A 70 10.16 18.87 5.36
N ALA A 71 11.14 19.66 5.80
CA ALA A 71 12.51 19.17 6.05
C ALA A 71 12.57 18.03 7.09
N GLY A 72 11.58 17.90 7.97
CA GLY A 72 11.53 16.87 9.02
C GLY A 72 10.82 15.57 8.62
N GLY A 73 10.16 15.52 7.46
CA GLY A 73 9.33 14.38 7.08
C GLY A 73 8.18 14.72 6.14
N VAL A 74 7.51 13.68 5.67
CA VAL A 74 6.27 13.72 4.90
C VAL A 74 5.12 13.29 5.79
N ARG A 75 4.09 14.13 5.94
CA ARG A 75 2.86 13.76 6.64
C ARG A 75 1.89 13.12 5.65
N VAL A 76 1.56 11.85 5.89
CA VAL A 76 0.71 11.03 5.03
C VAL A 76 -0.61 10.77 5.75
N ALA A 77 -1.72 11.25 5.20
CA ALA A 77 -3.05 10.81 5.59
C ALA A 77 -3.32 9.41 5.04
N TYR A 78 -4.08 8.61 5.79
CA TYR A 78 -4.59 7.33 5.33
C TYR A 78 -6.07 7.17 5.65
N ALA A 79 -6.77 6.39 4.83
CA ALA A 79 -8.13 5.95 5.08
C ALA A 79 -8.25 4.44 4.84
N PHE A 80 -8.81 3.73 5.81
CA PHE A 80 -9.27 2.36 5.64
C PHE A 80 -10.61 2.36 4.91
N GLU A 81 -10.75 1.46 3.95
CA GLU A 81 -12.02 1.22 3.29
C GLU A 81 -12.49 -0.21 3.57
N LYS A 82 -13.78 -0.36 3.90
CA LYS A 82 -14.45 -1.66 4.01
C LYS A 82 -15.68 -1.62 3.11
N SER A 83 -15.80 -2.61 2.22
CA SER A 83 -16.91 -2.69 1.26
C SER A 83 -17.16 -1.38 0.51
N TYR A 84 -16.08 -0.74 0.05
CA TYR A 84 -16.09 0.53 -0.67
C TYR A 84 -16.58 1.75 0.12
N ALA A 85 -16.66 1.65 1.45
CA ALA A 85 -16.99 2.75 2.35
C ALA A 85 -15.83 3.05 3.31
N PRO A 86 -15.66 4.32 3.74
CA PRO A 86 -14.70 4.65 4.79
C PRO A 86 -14.99 3.89 6.08
N ALA A 87 -13.96 3.24 6.64
CA ALA A 87 -14.03 2.45 7.87
C ALA A 87 -13.17 3.04 9.02
N GLY A 88 -12.29 4.00 8.70
CA GLY A 88 -11.43 4.69 9.64
C GLY A 88 -10.38 5.50 8.89
N HIS A 89 -9.76 6.48 9.56
CA HIS A 89 -8.72 7.30 8.95
C HIS A 89 -7.77 7.85 10.01
N GLY A 90 -6.62 8.32 9.57
CA GLY A 90 -5.63 8.96 10.43
C GLY A 90 -4.50 9.56 9.60
N SER A 91 -3.41 9.91 10.29
CA SER A 91 -2.20 10.41 9.65
C SER A 91 -0.95 9.80 10.29
N ILE A 92 0.09 9.61 9.49
CA ILE A 92 1.39 9.11 9.88
C ILE A 92 2.45 10.06 9.35
N THR A 93 3.45 10.36 10.17
CA THR A 93 4.63 11.10 9.71
C THR A 93 5.70 10.09 9.28
N VAL A 94 6.09 10.16 8.02
CA VAL A 94 7.20 9.39 7.45
C VAL A 94 8.46 10.25 7.51
N ALA A 95 9.47 9.82 8.27
CA ALA A 95 10.73 10.55 8.38
C ALA A 95 11.53 10.47 7.06
N LEU A 96 12.20 11.57 6.72
CA LEU A 96 13.11 11.63 5.58
C LEU A 96 14.52 11.26 6.04
N GLY A 97 14.91 10.00 5.85
CA GLY A 97 16.27 9.53 6.10
C GLY A 97 16.35 8.45 7.17
N HIS A 98 17.01 7.35 6.80
CA HIS A 98 17.09 6.03 7.41
C HIS A 98 15.83 5.17 7.28
N PRO A 99 15.94 3.95 6.72
CA PRO A 99 14.93 2.93 6.99
C PRO A 99 14.91 2.76 8.50
N ALA A 100 13.73 2.89 9.11
CA ALA A 100 13.58 2.41 10.48
C ALA A 100 14.14 0.98 10.50
N ALA A 101 15.01 0.68 11.47
CA ALA A 101 15.40 -0.71 11.73
C ALA A 101 14.09 -1.53 11.73
N PRO A 102 14.05 -2.73 11.12
CA PRO A 102 12.84 -3.52 11.07
C PRO A 102 12.46 -3.93 12.49
N ASP A 103 11.80 -3.02 13.19
CA ASP A 103 10.94 -3.36 14.28
C ASP A 103 9.80 -4.11 13.61
N PHE A 104 9.60 -5.36 14.00
CA PHE A 104 8.46 -6.14 13.56
C PHE A 104 7.12 -5.46 13.94
N ALA A 105 7.18 -4.38 14.73
CA ALA A 105 6.09 -3.47 15.05
C ALA A 105 5.91 -2.26 14.08
N LEU A 106 6.70 -2.11 13.00
CA LEU A 106 6.24 -1.29 11.88
C LEU A 106 5.00 -1.99 11.32
N THR A 107 3.83 -1.50 11.70
CA THR A 107 2.57 -2.02 11.18
C THR A 107 2.64 -2.00 9.65
N VAL A 108 2.02 -2.97 8.97
CA VAL A 108 1.94 -3.01 7.50
C VAL A 108 1.54 -1.65 6.91
N LEU A 109 0.73 -0.89 7.66
CA LEU A 109 0.34 0.50 7.35
C LEU A 109 1.53 1.47 7.26
N GLN A 110 2.49 1.41 8.18
CA GLN A 110 3.70 2.26 8.15
C GLN A 110 4.55 1.98 6.91
N ALA A 111 4.78 0.71 6.61
CA ALA A 111 5.55 0.31 5.41
C ALA A 111 4.84 0.75 4.12
N GLN A 112 3.51 0.65 4.07
CA GLN A 112 2.72 1.15 2.94
C GLN A 112 2.74 2.68 2.82
N ALA A 113 2.69 3.41 3.93
CA ALA A 113 2.80 4.87 3.94
C ALA A 113 4.19 5.34 3.45
N GLU A 114 5.25 4.65 3.87
CA GLU A 114 6.62 4.89 3.39
C GLU A 114 6.75 4.64 1.88
N ALA A 115 6.20 3.53 1.40
CA ALA A 115 6.16 3.20 -0.01
C ALA A 115 5.41 4.26 -0.83
N TYR A 116 4.25 4.71 -0.36
CA TYR A 116 3.48 5.78 -1.00
C TYR A 116 4.23 7.11 -1.03
N ALA A 117 4.82 7.51 0.10
CA ALA A 117 5.61 8.74 0.19
C ALA A 117 6.84 8.70 -0.75
N HIS A 118 7.48 7.55 -0.88
CA HIS A 118 8.57 7.34 -1.84
C HIS A 118 8.08 7.55 -3.28
N CYS A 119 7.04 6.83 -3.72
CA CYS A 119 6.50 6.97 -5.07
C CYS A 119 6.06 8.40 -5.40
N TYR A 120 5.40 9.07 -4.46
CA TYR A 120 5.02 10.48 -4.64
C TYR A 120 6.23 11.38 -4.92
N ARG A 121 7.33 11.21 -4.18
CA ARG A 121 8.54 12.03 -4.33
C ARG A 121 9.27 11.74 -5.63
N GLU A 122 9.37 10.47 -6.03
CA GLU A 122 9.94 10.11 -7.34
C GLU A 122 9.13 10.74 -8.48
N SER A 123 7.80 10.71 -8.39
CA SER A 123 6.92 11.31 -9.42
C SER A 123 7.00 12.83 -9.54
N LYS A 124 7.55 13.54 -8.54
CA LYS A 124 7.80 14.99 -8.62
C LYS A 124 9.09 15.35 -9.37
N HIS A 125 9.99 14.38 -9.55
CA HIS A 125 11.28 14.59 -10.19
C HIS A 125 11.31 14.12 -11.66
N GLU A 126 10.19 13.60 -12.16
CA GLU A 126 9.94 13.25 -13.57
C GLU A 126 9.32 14.43 -14.34
#